data_AF-A0A2N0UJ08-F1
#
_entry.id   AF-A0A2N0UJ08-F1
#
_cell.length_a   1.000
_cell.length_b   1.000
_cell.length_c   1.000
_cell.angle_alpha   90.00
_cell.angle_beta   90.00
_cell.angle_gamma   90.00
#
_symmetry.space_group_name_H-M   'P 1'
#
loop_
_entity.id
_entity.type
_entity.pdbx_description
1 polymer ?
#
loop_
_entity_poly.entity_id
_entity_poly.type
_entity_poly.pdbx_seq_one_letter_code
_entity_poly.pdbx_strand_id
1 'polypeptide(L)' 'MQSVDLKKRRRAVKIANAVNSIEDVPASESSKLLSDRWSNGEITTEQMKTELLVKYKTSIVQ' A
#
# COMPACT_ATOMS: atom_id res chain seq x y z
N MET A 1 -10.27 -14.98 12.41
CA MET A 1 -9.51 -13.95 13.17
C MET A 1 -9.63 -12.61 12.43
N GLN A 2 -10.76 -11.92 12.56
CA GLN A 2 -10.93 -10.55 12.08
C GLN A 2 -10.99 -9.64 13.30
N SER A 3 -9.98 -8.79 13.58
CA SER A 3 -10.20 -7.69 14.55
C SER A 3 -9.03 -6.71 14.71
N VAL A 4 -7.84 -7.16 15.10
CA VAL A 4 -6.77 -6.24 15.54
C VAL A 4 -5.79 -5.90 14.42
N ASP A 5 -5.43 -6.88 13.59
CA ASP A 5 -4.43 -6.68 12.53
C ASP A 5 -4.89 -5.66 11.47
N LEU A 6 -6.11 -5.82 10.95
CA LEU A 6 -6.65 -4.91 9.93
C LEU A 6 -6.85 -3.47 10.44
N LYS A 7 -7.16 -3.28 11.72
CA LYS A 7 -7.21 -1.93 12.33
C LYS A 7 -5.83 -1.27 12.34
N LYS A 8 -4.78 -2.03 12.66
CA LYS A 8 -3.39 -1.55 12.59
C LYS A 8 -3.00 -1.20 11.15
N ARG A 9 -3.36 -2.05 10.18
CA ARG A 9 -3.09 -1.79 8.76
C ARG A 9 -3.76 -0.50 8.26
N ARG A 10 -5.05 -0.30 8.55
CA ARG A 10 -5.75 0.94 8.18
C ARG A 10 -5.12 2.18 8.82
N ARG A 11 -4.67 2.08 10.08
CA ARG A 11 -3.95 3.18 10.73
C ARG A 11 -2.61 3.45 10.04
N ALA A 12 -1.88 2.41 9.64
CA ALA A 12 -0.62 2.56 8.91
C ALA A 12 -0.82 3.28 7.57
N VAL A 13 -1.85 2.92 6.81
CA VAL A 13 -2.18 3.62 5.54
C VAL A 13 -2.50 5.09 5.76
N LYS A 14 -3.30 5.42 6.79
CA LYS A 14 -3.59 6.83 7.13
C LYS A 14 -2.33 7.63 7.47
N ILE A 15 -1.43 7.04 8.25
CA ILE A 15 -0.16 7.69 8.63
C ILE A 15 0.72 7.88 7.40
N ALA A 16 0.87 6.85 6.55
CA ALA A 16 1.67 6.95 5.33
C ALA A 16 1.15 8.07 4.40
N ASN A 17 -0.17 8.17 4.22
CA ASN A 17 -0.76 9.24 3.42
C ASN A 17 -0.55 10.63 4.04
N ALA A 18 -0.62 10.75 5.37
CA ALA A 18 -0.35 12.00 6.06
C ALA A 18 1.11 12.43 5.91
N VAL A 19 2.06 11.50 6.06
CA VAL A 19 3.50 11.76 5.83
C VAL A 19 3.73 12.22 4.39
N ASN A 20 3.19 11.51 3.41
CA ASN A 20 3.27 11.88 2.00
C ASN A 20 2.69 13.27 1.71
N SER A 21 1.63 13.66 2.43
CA SER A 21 1.00 14.99 2.26
C SER A 21 1.82 16.10 2.91
N ILE A 22 2.57 15.83 3.99
CA ILE A 22 3.49 16.79 4.61
C ILE A 22 4.64 17.13 3.66
N GLU A 23 5.10 16.16 2.87
CA GLU A 23 6.20 16.32 1.92
C GLU A 23 5.72 16.81 0.53
N ASP A 24 4.44 17.12 0.35
CA ASP A 24 3.82 17.46 -0.95
C ASP A 24 4.02 16.37 -2.04
N VAL A 25 4.23 15.11 -1.64
CA VAL A 25 4.40 13.95 -2.55
C VAL A 25 3.28 12.93 -2.31
N PRO A 26 2.06 13.16 -2.82
CA PRO A 26 0.96 12.21 -2.63
C PRO A 26 1.25 10.87 -3.32
N ALA A 27 0.77 9.79 -2.70
CA ALA A 27 0.86 8.46 -3.31
C ALA A 27 0.09 8.41 -4.64
N SER A 28 0.62 7.70 -5.63
CA SER A 28 -0.10 7.45 -6.89
C SER A 28 -1.41 6.69 -6.65
N GLU A 29 -2.41 6.86 -7.53
CA GLU A 29 -3.70 6.15 -7.41
C GLU A 29 -3.53 4.63 -7.35
N SER A 30 -2.61 4.08 -8.14
CA SER A 30 -2.28 2.64 -8.07
C SER A 30 -1.69 2.21 -6.72
N SER A 31 -0.91 3.07 -6.06
CA SER A 31 -0.34 2.80 -4.74
C SER A 31 -1.40 2.90 -3.64
N LYS A 32 -2.36 3.82 -3.78
CA LYS A 32 -3.52 3.93 -2.89
C LYS A 32 -4.41 2.70 -2.99
N LEU A 33 -4.77 2.28 -4.21
CA LEU A 33 -5.55 1.06 -4.44
C LEU A 33 -4.90 -0.17 -3.81
N LEU A 34 -3.59 -0.32 -3.96
CA LEU A 34 -2.88 -1.45 -3.38
C LEU A 34 -2.84 -1.41 -1.84
N SER A 35 -2.65 -0.21 -1.28
CA SER A 35 -2.70 0.03 0.17
C SER A 35 -4.09 -0.27 0.76
N ASP A 36 -5.15 0.08 0.04
CA ASP A 36 -6.53 -0.16 0.45
C ASP A 36 -6.83 -1.67 0.50
N ARG A 37 -6.52 -2.40 -0.58
CA ARG A 37 -6.65 -3.87 -0.66
C ARG A 37 -5.90 -4.55 0.49
N TRP A 38 -4.68 -4.11 0.79
CA TRP A 38 -3.89 -4.66 1.91
C TRP A 38 -4.51 -4.35 3.27
N SER A 39 -5.01 -3.13 3.47
CA SER A 39 -5.59 -2.69 4.74
C SER A 39 -6.97 -3.30 5.04
N ASN A 40 -7.69 -3.71 3.99
CA ASN A 40 -8.92 -4.49 4.06
C ASN A 40 -8.67 -5.99 4.25
N GLY A 41 -7.41 -6.45 4.07
CA GLY A 41 -7.04 -7.85 4.18
C GLY A 41 -7.34 -8.67 2.93
N GLU A 42 -7.62 -8.01 1.80
CA GLU A 42 -7.83 -8.64 0.50
C GLU A 42 -6.54 -9.23 -0.06
N ILE A 43 -5.39 -8.64 0.32
CA ILE A 43 -4.06 -9.15 -0.01
C ILE A 43 -3.16 -9.23 1.23
N THR A 44 -2.22 -10.16 1.21
CA THR A 44 -1.14 -10.27 2.19
C THR A 44 -0.04 -9.24 1.92
N THR A 45 0.82 -9.01 2.90
CA THR A 45 2.03 -8.18 2.73
C THR A 45 2.93 -8.73 1.61
N GLU A 46 3.03 -10.04 1.46
CA GLU A 46 3.88 -10.65 0.42
C GLU A 46 3.27 -10.51 -0.98
N GLN A 47 1.95 -10.60 -1.10
CA GLN A 47 1.24 -10.27 -2.34
C GLN A 47 1.43 -8.78 -2.71
N MET A 48 1.29 -7.87 -1.73
CA MET A 48 1.54 -6.44 -1.94
C MET A 48 2.97 -6.18 -2.45
N LYS A 49 4.00 -6.77 -1.82
CA LYS A 49 5.40 -6.65 -2.29
C LYS A 49 5.58 -7.22 -3.70
N THR A 50 4.96 -8.35 -4.00
CA THR A 50 5.05 -8.98 -5.31
C THR A 50 4.44 -8.08 -6.40
N GLU A 51 3.24 -7.54 -6.17
CA GLU A 51 2.61 -6.61 -7.10
C GLU A 51 3.45 -5.35 -7.33
N LEU A 52 4.03 -4.78 -6.26
CA LEU A 52 4.96 -3.64 -6.36
C LEU A 52 6.21 -4.00 -7.18
N LEU A 53 6.82 -5.16 -6.89
CA LEU A 53 8.00 -5.62 -7.62
C LEU A 53 7.71 -5.85 -9.10
N VAL A 54 6.57 -6.43 -9.45
CA VAL A 54 6.18 -6.59 -10.86
C VAL A 54 6.05 -5.22 -11.51
N LYS A 55 5.29 -4.29 -10.91
CA LYS A 55 5.08 -2.95 -11.48
C LYS A 55 6.39 -2.20 -11.73
N TYR A 56 7.32 -2.22 -10.77
CA TYR A 56 8.55 -1.42 -10.85
C TYR A 56 9.74 -2.17 -11.45
N LYS A 57 9.81 -3.51 -11.43
CA LYS A 57 10.83 -4.26 -12.18
C LYS A 57 10.53 -4.27 -13.67
N THR A 58 9.26 -4.31 -14.08
CA THR A 58 8.90 -4.18 -15.50
C THR A 58 9.28 -2.80 -16.07
N SER A 59 9.39 -1.77 -15.22
CA SER A 59 9.78 -0.41 -15.64
C SER A 59 11.30 -0.21 -15.82
N ILE A 60 12.15 -1.20 -15.50
CA ILE A 60 13.62 -1.12 -15.66
C ILE A 60 14.09 -1.85 -16.94
N VAL A 61 13.19 -2.54 -17.66
CA VAL A 61 13.52 -3.38 -18.84
C VAL A 61 12.79 -2.93 -20.12
N GLN A 62 12.42 -1.66 -20.22
CA GLN A 62 11.94 -1.03 -21.47
C GLN A 62 12.72 0.24 -21.73
#